data_AF-A0A1I4SMH5-F1
#
_entry.id   AF-A0A1I4SMH5-F1
#
_cell.length_a   1.000
_cell.length_b   1.000
_cell.length_c   1.000
_cell.angle_alpha   90.00
_cell.angle_beta   90.00
_cell.angle_gamma   90.00
#
_symmetry.space_group_name_H-M   'P 1'
#
loop_
_entity.id
_entity.type
_entity.pdbx_description
1 polymer ?
#
loop_
_entity_poly.entity_id
_entity_poly.type
_entity_poly.pdbx_seq_one_letter_code
_entity_poly.pdbx_strand_id
1 'polypeptide(L)'
;MHAADALSARLMLPLGRLNMRDVEVNFYLDWVSERRQELSHLGYEVSSRPDEDVVHIYLNLQKRLVEPKPRQIHRSKEFQCPAELQQGLSCIESAIRNGDDLTPYLSRLIKRADYDDPLLNHWGIHHLHLGARVDSDHFVERTGPLLFVRFDSKCAYLINIFSHGAWAMQDMIRILHENWPESIESYRLNGVIGLTRSVSDQDVKVLRRKNINTFVEIGPNIVYAPIGGGAASSGISVDVVRQADYIKDQLESMEQAVVENIEQIADKAREKGIMLPDKPRFELKEQDGRSYAVEVHTKIGVPL
;
A
#
# COMPACT_ATOMS: atom_id res chain seq x y z
N MET A 1 -4.30 78.89 38.25
CA MET A 1 -5.06 78.16 39.29
C MET A 1 -5.75 76.99 38.59
N HIS A 2 -5.00 75.94 38.26
CA HIS A 2 -4.74 74.70 39.03
C HIS A 2 -5.73 73.57 38.71
N ALA A 3 -5.15 72.38 38.54
CA ALA A 3 -5.71 71.02 38.36
C ALA A 3 -6.33 70.71 36.98
N ALA A 4 -5.88 69.74 36.14
CA ALA A 4 -5.25 68.41 36.25
C ALA A 4 -6.23 67.26 35.92
N ASP A 5 -5.65 66.17 35.41
CA ASP A 5 -6.18 64.80 35.18
C ASP A 5 -6.87 64.51 33.83
N ALA A 6 -6.58 63.42 33.10
CA ALA A 6 -5.49 62.44 33.16
C ALA A 6 -5.48 61.68 31.82
N LEU A 7 -4.33 61.64 31.13
CA LEU A 7 -4.09 60.73 30.01
C LEU A 7 -3.75 59.34 30.59
N SER A 8 -4.62 58.36 30.42
CA SER A 8 -4.30 56.96 30.73
C SER A 8 -3.42 56.37 29.63
N ALA A 9 -2.11 56.37 29.87
CA ALA A 9 -1.15 55.59 29.12
C ALA A 9 -1.35 54.11 29.45
N ARG A 10 -1.97 53.37 28.53
CA ARG A 10 -2.02 51.90 28.56
C ARG A 10 -0.59 51.39 28.34
N LEU A 11 0.07 50.96 29.42
CA LEU A 11 1.28 50.14 29.32
C LEU A 11 0.92 48.86 28.55
N MET A 12 1.38 48.75 27.30
CA MET A 12 1.58 47.45 26.68
C MET A 12 2.73 46.76 27.41
N LEU A 13 2.40 45.78 28.25
CA LEU A 13 3.37 44.81 28.73
C LEU A 13 3.94 44.05 27.52
N PRO A 14 5.25 43.74 27.50
CA PRO A 14 5.81 42.92 26.44
C PRO A 14 5.19 41.52 26.54
N LEU A 15 4.63 41.04 25.43
CA LEU A 15 4.28 39.62 25.27
C LEU A 15 5.53 38.80 25.60
N GLY A 16 5.55 38.23 26.80
CA GLY A 16 6.59 37.30 27.22
C GLY A 16 6.66 36.19 26.20
N ARG A 17 7.88 35.79 25.82
CA ARG A 17 8.08 34.51 25.12
C ARG A 17 7.38 33.45 25.96
N LEU A 18 6.27 32.91 25.45
CA LEU A 18 5.68 31.68 25.97
C LEU A 18 6.80 30.65 25.94
N ASN A 19 7.25 30.18 27.11
CA ASN A 19 8.06 28.98 27.18
C ASN A 19 7.17 27.85 26.66
N MET A 20 7.29 27.54 25.37
CA MET A 20 6.67 26.36 24.80
C MET A 20 7.24 25.14 25.52
N ARG A 21 6.36 24.23 25.97
CA ARG A 21 6.80 22.92 26.47
C ARG A 21 7.68 22.24 25.43
N ASP A 22 8.75 21.60 25.89
CA ASP A 22 9.56 20.69 25.06
C ASP A 22 8.75 19.39 24.87
N VAL A 23 8.49 18.94 23.65
CA VAL A 23 7.62 17.78 23.39
C VAL A 23 8.44 16.64 22.82
N GLU A 24 8.28 15.43 23.37
CA GLU A 24 8.85 14.20 22.80
C GLU A 24 7.78 13.47 21.99
N VAL A 25 7.97 13.38 20.68
CA VAL A 25 7.03 12.74 19.75
C VAL A 25 7.80 12.13 18.57
N ASN A 26 7.46 10.89 18.19
CA ASN A 26 7.99 10.23 16.99
C ASN A 26 7.01 9.14 16.52
N PHE A 27 5.92 9.58 15.89
CA PHE A 27 4.88 8.73 15.34
C PHE A 27 5.38 7.83 14.21
N TYR A 28 6.41 8.25 13.45
CA TYR A 28 7.03 7.35 12.47
C TYR A 28 7.60 6.09 13.15
N LEU A 29 8.40 6.24 14.20
CA LEU A 29 8.98 5.09 14.91
C LEU A 29 7.93 4.28 15.66
N ASP A 30 6.90 4.92 16.23
CA ASP A 30 5.78 4.21 16.84
C ASP A 30 5.08 3.30 15.82
N TRP A 31 4.78 3.85 14.64
CA TRP A 31 4.13 3.10 13.56
C TRP A 31 5.03 1.97 13.05
N VAL A 32 6.31 2.23 12.78
CA VAL A 32 7.26 1.19 12.33
C VAL A 32 7.39 0.07 13.36
N SER A 33 7.48 0.39 14.65
CA SER A 33 7.56 -0.60 15.72
C SER A 33 6.34 -1.53 15.72
N GLU A 34 5.15 -0.98 15.52
CA GLU A 34 3.92 -1.78 15.43
C GLU A 34 3.91 -2.68 14.18
N ARG A 35 4.26 -2.14 13.01
CA ARG A 35 4.36 -2.93 11.76
C ARG A 35 5.41 -4.04 11.87
N ARG A 36 6.52 -3.79 12.57
CA ARG A 36 7.56 -4.78 12.84
C ARG A 36 7.03 -5.93 13.70
N GLN A 37 6.24 -5.62 14.73
CA GLN A 37 5.59 -6.63 15.55
C GLN A 37 4.58 -7.44 14.74
N GLU A 38 3.75 -6.78 13.93
CA GLU A 38 2.76 -7.43 13.06
C GLU A 38 3.42 -8.43 12.10
N LEU A 39 4.45 -7.99 11.37
CA LEU A 39 5.22 -8.84 10.46
C LEU A 39 5.89 -10.01 11.20
N SER A 40 6.43 -9.77 12.40
CA SER A 40 7.05 -10.83 13.21
C SER A 40 6.03 -11.88 13.66
N HIS A 41 4.81 -11.48 14.04
CA HIS A 41 3.71 -12.41 14.37
C HIS A 41 3.27 -13.23 13.17
N LEU A 42 3.34 -12.66 11.97
CA LEU A 42 3.09 -13.36 10.70
C LEU A 42 4.25 -14.27 10.27
N GLY A 43 5.35 -14.32 11.03
CA GLY A 43 6.50 -15.20 10.78
C GLY A 43 7.55 -14.62 9.83
N TYR A 44 7.55 -13.31 9.57
CA TYR A 44 8.60 -12.66 8.79
C TYR A 44 9.80 -12.30 9.67
N GLU A 45 11.00 -12.63 9.19
CA GLU A 45 12.28 -12.31 9.85
C GLU A 45 12.64 -10.82 9.66
N VAL A 46 12.04 -9.96 10.48
CA VAL A 46 12.20 -8.49 10.39
C VAL A 46 12.78 -7.84 11.63
N SER A 47 13.10 -8.58 12.69
CA SER A 47 13.51 -8.02 13.99
C SER A 47 14.76 -7.12 13.91
N SER A 48 15.74 -7.48 13.08
CA SER A 48 17.01 -6.75 12.91
C SER A 48 17.06 -5.84 11.69
N ARG A 49 15.97 -5.73 10.92
CA ARG A 49 15.92 -4.93 9.69
C ARG A 49 15.90 -3.42 9.99
N PRO A 50 16.51 -2.58 9.16
CA PRO A 50 16.29 -1.13 9.20
C PRO A 50 14.81 -0.76 9.20
N ASP A 51 14.44 0.37 9.79
CA ASP A 51 13.05 0.81 9.90
C ASP A 51 12.40 1.00 8.51
N GLU A 52 13.12 1.61 7.58
CA GLU A 52 12.67 1.78 6.18
C GLU A 52 12.40 0.44 5.48
N ASP A 53 13.24 -0.57 5.72
CA ASP A 53 13.02 -1.92 5.17
C ASP A 53 11.73 -2.53 5.72
N VAL A 54 11.43 -2.34 7.01
CA VAL A 54 10.18 -2.83 7.61
C VAL A 54 8.97 -2.18 6.94
N VAL A 55 9.02 -0.87 6.69
CA VAL A 55 7.95 -0.16 5.96
C VAL A 55 7.74 -0.75 4.58
N HIS A 56 8.81 -0.91 3.81
CA HIS A 56 8.75 -1.47 2.46
C HIS A 56 8.25 -2.91 2.44
N ILE A 57 8.72 -3.76 3.37
CA ILE A 57 8.27 -5.16 3.50
C ILE A 57 6.77 -5.20 3.82
N TYR A 58 6.31 -4.38 4.77
CA TYR A 58 4.91 -4.32 5.15
C TYR A 58 4.03 -3.91 3.96
N LEU A 59 4.33 -2.80 3.31
CA LEU A 59 3.54 -2.28 2.19
C LEU A 59 3.59 -3.20 0.97
N ASN A 60 4.74 -3.82 0.70
CA ASN A 60 4.84 -4.82 -0.36
C ASN A 60 4.00 -6.07 -0.04
N LEU A 61 3.97 -6.52 1.21
CA LEU A 61 3.08 -7.62 1.63
C LEU A 61 1.61 -7.24 1.40
N GLN A 62 1.18 -6.05 1.85
CA GLN A 62 -0.18 -5.56 1.62
C GLN A 62 -0.53 -5.52 0.13
N LYS A 63 0.40 -5.08 -0.73
CA LYS A 63 0.21 -5.05 -2.19
C LYS A 63 0.04 -6.45 -2.79
N ARG A 64 0.79 -7.44 -2.29
CA ARG A 64 0.82 -8.82 -2.81
C ARG A 64 -0.34 -9.69 -2.33
N LEU A 65 -0.95 -9.31 -1.21
CA LEU A 65 -2.18 -9.91 -0.71
C LEU A 65 -3.38 -9.37 -1.50
N VAL A 66 -4.38 -10.22 -1.70
CA VAL A 66 -5.66 -9.79 -2.23
C VAL A 66 -6.59 -9.60 -1.05
N GLU A 67 -7.02 -8.35 -0.80
CA GLU A 67 -7.95 -8.01 0.28
C GLU A 67 -9.19 -8.94 0.25
N PRO A 68 -9.50 -9.67 1.35
CA PRO A 68 -10.65 -10.57 1.44
C PRO A 68 -11.97 -9.79 1.42
N LYS A 69 -12.53 -9.61 0.22
CA LYS A 69 -13.83 -8.97 0.01
C LYS A 69 -14.52 -9.47 -1.26
N PRO A 70 -15.87 -9.53 -1.27
CA PRO A 70 -16.63 -9.95 -2.45
C PRO A 70 -16.31 -9.11 -3.67
N ARG A 71 -16.10 -9.76 -4.82
CA ARG A 71 -15.90 -9.08 -6.11
C ARG A 71 -16.72 -9.72 -7.23
N GLN A 72 -17.14 -8.90 -8.19
CA GLN A 72 -17.75 -9.36 -9.43
C GLN A 72 -16.70 -10.01 -10.33
N ILE A 73 -17.00 -11.19 -10.85
CA ILE A 73 -16.08 -11.92 -11.73
C ILE A 73 -16.41 -11.59 -13.18
N HIS A 74 -15.37 -11.23 -13.95
CA HIS A 74 -15.42 -11.12 -15.40
C HIS A 74 -14.38 -12.05 -16.00
N ARG A 75 -14.79 -12.87 -16.96
CA ARG A 75 -13.89 -13.71 -17.77
C ARG A 75 -13.70 -13.07 -19.14
N SER A 76 -12.47 -13.08 -19.64
CA SER A 76 -12.19 -12.62 -21.00
C SER A 76 -12.91 -13.50 -22.03
N LYS A 77 -13.11 -12.97 -23.25
CA LYS A 77 -13.61 -13.75 -24.40
C LYS A 77 -12.64 -14.87 -24.79
N GLU A 78 -11.36 -14.70 -24.49
CA GLU A 78 -10.27 -15.65 -24.74
C GLU A 78 -10.11 -16.71 -23.65
N PHE A 79 -10.89 -16.61 -22.57
CA PHE A 79 -10.70 -17.42 -21.37
C PHE A 79 -10.91 -18.91 -21.66
N GLN A 80 -9.90 -19.72 -21.37
CA GLN A 80 -9.95 -21.18 -21.49
C GLN A 80 -9.41 -21.82 -20.22
N CYS A 81 -10.08 -22.88 -19.77
CA CYS A 81 -9.64 -23.67 -18.63
C CYS A 81 -9.56 -25.15 -19.02
N PRO A 82 -8.36 -25.77 -18.92
CA PRO A 82 -8.21 -27.22 -19.06
C PRO A 82 -9.17 -27.97 -18.12
N ALA A 83 -9.71 -29.09 -18.58
CA ALA A 83 -10.73 -29.85 -17.87
C ALA A 83 -10.28 -30.28 -16.46
N GLU A 84 -9.00 -30.67 -16.35
CA GLU A 84 -8.35 -31.08 -15.12
C GLU A 84 -8.19 -29.95 -14.09
N LEU A 85 -8.28 -28.68 -14.50
CA LEU A 85 -8.18 -27.51 -13.61
C LEU A 85 -9.54 -26.89 -13.25
N GLN A 86 -10.64 -27.40 -13.79
CA GLN A 86 -11.98 -26.82 -13.60
C GLN A 86 -12.43 -26.81 -12.14
N GLN A 87 -12.04 -27.82 -11.36
CA GLN A 87 -12.37 -27.88 -9.94
C GLN A 87 -11.68 -26.74 -9.18
N GLY A 88 -10.36 -26.56 -9.37
CA GLY A 88 -9.61 -25.48 -8.74
C GLY A 88 -10.11 -24.09 -9.15
N LEU A 89 -10.42 -23.91 -10.44
CA LEU A 89 -11.04 -22.67 -10.91
C LEU A 89 -12.35 -22.38 -10.19
N SER A 90 -13.23 -23.38 -10.06
CA SER A 90 -14.52 -23.23 -9.38
C SER A 90 -14.35 -22.82 -7.91
N CYS A 91 -13.36 -23.39 -7.21
CA CYS A 91 -13.02 -23.01 -5.84
C CYS A 91 -12.56 -21.55 -5.75
N ILE A 92 -11.64 -21.11 -6.63
CA ILE A 92 -11.17 -19.72 -6.67
C ILE A 92 -12.32 -18.76 -6.92
N GLU A 93 -13.19 -19.06 -7.90
CA GLU A 93 -14.31 -18.18 -8.20
C GLU A 93 -15.33 -18.10 -7.07
N SER A 94 -15.55 -19.21 -6.35
CA SER A 94 -16.38 -19.17 -5.13
C SER A 94 -15.75 -18.27 -4.09
N ALA A 95 -14.44 -18.43 -3.83
CA ALA A 95 -13.71 -17.62 -2.86
C ALA A 95 -13.77 -16.12 -3.20
N ILE A 96 -13.58 -15.75 -4.48
CA ILE A 96 -13.69 -14.37 -4.94
C ILE A 96 -15.11 -13.80 -4.73
N ARG A 97 -16.16 -14.57 -5.06
CA ARG A 97 -17.55 -14.11 -4.89
C ARG A 97 -17.94 -13.92 -3.43
N ASN A 98 -17.43 -14.79 -2.55
CA ASN A 98 -17.71 -14.73 -1.12
C ASN A 98 -16.84 -13.69 -0.38
N GLY A 99 -15.70 -13.30 -0.97
CA GLY A 99 -14.71 -12.48 -0.31
C GLY A 99 -13.82 -13.24 0.66
N ASP A 100 -13.63 -14.54 0.42
CA ASP A 100 -12.75 -15.38 1.20
C ASP A 100 -11.27 -15.01 0.95
N ASP A 101 -10.38 -15.40 1.88
CA ASP A 101 -8.94 -15.21 1.73
C ASP A 101 -8.39 -16.02 0.55
N LEU A 102 -7.71 -15.33 -0.37
CA LEU A 102 -7.08 -15.94 -1.55
C LEU A 102 -5.62 -16.33 -1.33
N THR A 103 -5.04 -16.05 -0.15
CA THR A 103 -3.66 -16.42 0.20
C THR A 103 -3.32 -17.88 -0.10
N PRO A 104 -4.21 -18.87 0.14
CA PRO A 104 -3.94 -20.27 -0.21
C PRO A 104 -3.62 -20.51 -1.70
N TYR A 105 -4.11 -19.65 -2.60
CA TYR A 105 -3.90 -19.75 -4.05
C TYR A 105 -2.70 -18.94 -4.54
N LEU A 106 -2.09 -18.10 -3.69
CA LEU A 106 -0.90 -17.33 -4.05
C LEU A 106 0.37 -18.20 -4.08
N SER A 107 1.44 -17.63 -4.62
CA SER A 107 2.77 -18.24 -4.52
C SER A 107 3.23 -18.32 -3.06
N ARG A 108 3.86 -19.44 -2.70
CA ARG A 108 4.55 -19.63 -1.40
C ARG A 108 5.63 -18.58 -1.14
N LEU A 109 6.09 -17.89 -2.19
CA LEU A 109 6.98 -16.73 -2.05
C LEU A 109 6.35 -15.59 -1.24
N ILE A 110 5.04 -15.60 -0.97
CA ILE A 110 4.39 -14.68 -0.03
C ILE A 110 5.10 -14.66 1.32
N LYS A 111 5.57 -15.82 1.80
CA LYS A 111 6.32 -15.96 3.06
C LYS A 111 7.72 -15.33 3.06
N ARG A 112 8.19 -14.79 1.93
CA ARG A 112 9.52 -14.14 1.82
C ARG A 112 9.36 -12.64 1.86
N ALA A 113 9.97 -12.01 2.88
CA ALA A 113 10.01 -10.56 3.05
C ALA A 113 10.66 -9.85 1.84
N ASP A 114 11.79 -10.39 1.36
CA ASP A 114 12.58 -9.78 0.27
C ASP A 114 12.11 -10.19 -1.14
N TYR A 115 10.85 -10.63 -1.31
CA TYR A 115 10.32 -10.96 -2.62
C TYR A 115 9.39 -9.88 -3.15
N ASP A 116 9.74 -9.34 -4.32
CA ASP A 116 8.87 -8.55 -5.17
C ASP A 116 8.26 -9.41 -6.26
N ASP A 117 7.00 -9.17 -6.60
CA ASP A 117 6.33 -9.82 -7.73
C ASP A 117 6.39 -8.90 -8.97
N PRO A 118 7.24 -9.17 -9.98
CA PRO A 118 7.38 -8.27 -11.11
C PRO A 118 6.14 -8.20 -12.00
N LEU A 119 5.33 -9.28 -12.05
CA LEU A 119 4.11 -9.27 -12.84
C LEU A 119 3.08 -8.33 -12.19
N LEU A 120 2.92 -8.46 -10.88
CA LEU A 120 2.05 -7.58 -10.10
C LEU A 120 2.55 -6.13 -10.11
N ASN A 121 3.84 -5.91 -9.86
CA ASN A 121 4.43 -4.58 -9.78
C ASN A 121 4.37 -3.86 -11.13
N HIS A 122 4.59 -4.54 -12.26
CA HIS A 122 4.54 -3.88 -13.55
C HIS A 122 3.13 -3.80 -14.14
N TRP A 123 2.29 -4.83 -13.97
CA TRP A 123 1.02 -4.93 -14.70
C TRP A 123 -0.22 -5.04 -13.81
N GLY A 124 -0.07 -5.12 -12.49
CA GLY A 124 -1.21 -5.26 -11.58
C GLY A 124 -1.90 -6.62 -11.67
N ILE A 125 -1.21 -7.63 -12.23
CA ILE A 125 -1.76 -8.96 -12.47
C ILE A 125 -1.22 -9.93 -11.42
N HIS A 126 -2.14 -10.58 -10.71
CA HIS A 126 -1.84 -11.71 -9.83
C HIS A 126 -1.84 -13.01 -10.64
N HIS A 127 -1.09 -14.00 -10.14
CA HIS A 127 -1.14 -15.37 -10.63
C HIS A 127 -1.56 -16.30 -9.49
N LEU A 128 -2.61 -17.09 -9.73
CA LEU A 128 -3.20 -17.99 -8.76
C LEU A 128 -2.98 -19.45 -9.19
N HIS A 129 -2.55 -20.28 -8.24
CA HIS A 129 -2.49 -21.72 -8.41
C HIS A 129 -3.89 -22.33 -8.43
N LEU A 130 -4.11 -23.36 -9.24
CA LEU A 130 -5.42 -23.96 -9.49
C LEU A 130 -5.56 -25.35 -8.82
N GLY A 131 -4.79 -25.61 -7.77
CA GLY A 131 -4.84 -26.88 -7.04
C GLY A 131 -6.20 -27.07 -6.36
N ALA A 132 -6.73 -28.30 -6.38
CA ALA A 132 -8.02 -28.62 -5.75
C ALA A 132 -7.90 -28.99 -4.26
N ARG A 133 -6.68 -29.24 -3.78
CA ARG A 133 -6.38 -29.64 -2.41
C ARG A 133 -5.41 -28.64 -1.78
N VAL A 134 -5.60 -28.41 -0.48
CA VAL A 134 -4.71 -27.58 0.34
C VAL A 134 -3.69 -28.50 1.01
N ASP A 135 -2.42 -28.20 0.81
CA ASP A 135 -1.29 -28.87 1.45
C ASP A 135 -1.20 -28.50 2.94
N SER A 136 -0.39 -29.23 3.69
CA SER A 136 -0.19 -29.00 5.13
C SER A 136 0.36 -27.61 5.48
N ASP A 137 0.93 -26.90 4.51
CA ASP A 137 1.47 -25.56 4.68
C ASP A 137 0.47 -24.44 4.35
N HIS A 138 -0.81 -24.80 4.18
CA HIS A 138 -1.98 -23.96 3.89
C HIS A 138 -2.07 -23.40 2.46
N PHE A 139 -1.22 -23.87 1.54
CA PHE A 139 -1.27 -23.50 0.12
C PHE A 139 -1.88 -24.62 -0.69
N VAL A 140 -2.53 -24.29 -1.80
CA VAL A 140 -3.01 -25.31 -2.72
C VAL A 140 -1.85 -26.03 -3.42
N GLU A 141 -2.12 -27.27 -3.84
CA GLU A 141 -1.21 -28.04 -4.68
C GLU A 141 -0.77 -27.22 -5.90
N ARG A 142 0.52 -27.29 -6.25
CA ARG A 142 1.04 -26.55 -7.41
C ARG A 142 0.51 -27.17 -8.70
N THR A 143 -0.08 -26.32 -9.52
CA THR A 143 -0.43 -26.65 -10.90
C THR A 143 0.65 -26.16 -11.87
N GLY A 144 0.76 -26.81 -13.03
CA GLY A 144 1.63 -26.34 -14.11
C GLY A 144 1.12 -25.02 -14.71
N PRO A 145 -0.13 -24.96 -15.19
CA PRO A 145 -0.79 -23.71 -15.56
C PRO A 145 -1.29 -22.93 -14.35
N LEU A 146 -1.39 -21.60 -14.49
CA LEU A 146 -1.83 -20.66 -13.46
C LEU A 146 -2.93 -19.76 -14.00
N LEU A 147 -3.86 -19.37 -13.14
CA LEU A 147 -4.85 -18.35 -13.45
C LEU A 147 -4.21 -16.96 -13.32
N PHE A 148 -4.23 -16.19 -14.40
CA PHE A 148 -3.81 -14.79 -14.41
C PHE A 148 -5.03 -13.89 -14.25
N VAL A 149 -5.02 -13.05 -13.23
CA VAL A 149 -6.18 -12.25 -12.82
C VAL A 149 -5.75 -10.87 -12.34
N ARG A 150 -6.49 -9.83 -12.75
CA ARG A 150 -6.35 -8.48 -12.20
C ARG A 150 -7.51 -8.19 -11.26
N PHE A 151 -7.23 -7.60 -10.11
CA PHE A 151 -8.25 -7.18 -9.14
C PHE A 151 -8.31 -5.66 -9.07
N ASP A 152 -9.52 -5.14 -8.90
CA ASP A 152 -9.72 -3.79 -8.35
C ASP A 152 -10.61 -3.86 -7.10
N SER A 153 -11.15 -2.72 -6.68
CA SER A 153 -12.01 -2.63 -5.49
C SER A 153 -13.35 -3.39 -5.61
N LYS A 154 -13.83 -3.68 -6.82
CA LYS A 154 -15.16 -4.24 -7.10
C LYS A 154 -15.11 -5.51 -7.95
N CYS A 155 -14.08 -5.69 -8.77
CA CYS A 155 -14.05 -6.66 -9.84
C CYS A 155 -12.78 -7.53 -9.81
N ALA A 156 -12.94 -8.77 -10.25
CA ALA A 156 -11.89 -9.72 -10.57
C ALA A 156 -11.95 -10.03 -12.08
N TYR A 157 -10.93 -9.60 -12.81
CA TYR A 157 -10.79 -9.72 -14.25
C TYR A 157 -9.92 -10.95 -14.56
N LEU A 158 -10.56 -12.09 -14.77
CA LEU A 158 -9.91 -13.35 -15.11
C LEU A 158 -9.43 -13.29 -16.58
N ILE A 159 -8.14 -13.07 -16.76
CA ILE A 159 -7.51 -12.83 -18.05
C ILE A 159 -7.45 -14.13 -18.84
N ASN A 160 -6.71 -15.12 -18.33
CA ASN A 160 -6.67 -16.47 -18.89
C ASN A 160 -5.92 -17.43 -17.94
N ILE A 161 -5.86 -18.70 -18.32
CA ILE A 161 -4.95 -19.68 -17.72
C ILE A 161 -3.78 -19.91 -18.67
N PHE A 162 -2.58 -19.55 -18.22
CA PHE A 162 -1.35 -19.71 -18.99
C PHE A 162 -0.33 -20.60 -18.26
N SER A 163 0.69 -21.06 -18.98
CA SER A 163 1.78 -21.83 -18.39
C SER A 163 2.56 -21.03 -17.35
N HIS A 164 3.02 -21.72 -16.31
CA HIS A 164 3.96 -21.12 -15.35
C HIS A 164 5.21 -20.62 -16.09
N GLY A 165 5.48 -19.31 -16.00
CA GLY A 165 6.57 -18.67 -16.75
C GLY A 165 6.12 -17.56 -17.71
N ALA A 166 4.82 -17.42 -17.98
CA ALA A 166 4.24 -16.38 -18.83
C ALA A 166 4.30 -14.95 -18.24
N TRP A 167 5.30 -14.66 -17.41
CA TRP A 167 5.43 -13.44 -16.61
C TRP A 167 5.60 -12.16 -17.42
N ALA A 168 5.97 -12.26 -18.70
CA ALA A 168 6.24 -11.13 -19.59
C ALA A 168 5.35 -11.14 -20.85
N MET A 169 4.27 -11.94 -20.85
CA MET A 169 3.38 -12.07 -22.00
C MET A 169 2.50 -10.82 -22.17
N GLN A 170 2.86 -9.94 -23.10
CA GLN A 170 2.14 -8.67 -23.31
C GLN A 170 0.71 -8.87 -23.80
N ASP A 171 0.39 -10.05 -24.33
CA ASP A 171 -0.98 -10.42 -24.73
C ASP A 171 -2.00 -10.29 -23.58
N MET A 172 -1.56 -10.42 -22.32
CA MET A 172 -2.41 -10.16 -21.15
C MET A 172 -2.96 -8.73 -21.14
N ILE A 173 -2.17 -7.75 -21.57
CA ILE A 173 -2.57 -6.34 -21.62
C ILE A 173 -3.51 -6.11 -22.80
N ARG A 174 -3.29 -6.79 -23.93
CA ARG A 174 -4.22 -6.79 -25.07
C ARG A 174 -5.59 -7.34 -24.63
N ILE A 175 -5.62 -8.48 -23.95
CA ILE A 175 -6.86 -9.10 -23.45
C ILE A 175 -7.60 -8.14 -22.51
N LEU A 176 -6.90 -7.49 -21.57
CA LEU A 176 -7.51 -6.47 -20.69
C LEU A 176 -8.10 -5.31 -21.50
N HIS A 177 -7.38 -4.80 -22.51
CA HIS A 177 -7.83 -3.72 -23.38
C HIS A 177 -9.08 -4.10 -24.20
N GLU A 178 -9.12 -5.28 -24.80
CA GLU A 178 -10.22 -5.71 -25.68
C GLU A 178 -11.50 -6.12 -24.93
N ASN A 179 -11.36 -6.48 -23.65
CA ASN A 179 -12.48 -6.93 -22.82
C ASN A 179 -12.99 -5.85 -21.87
N TRP A 180 -12.08 -5.09 -21.24
CA TRP A 180 -12.40 -4.12 -20.17
C TRP A 180 -11.48 -2.88 -20.23
N PRO A 181 -11.47 -2.13 -21.35
CA PRO A 181 -10.55 -1.00 -21.51
C PRO A 181 -10.68 0.05 -20.42
N GLU A 182 -11.91 0.27 -19.90
CA GLU A 182 -12.20 1.21 -18.82
C GLU A 182 -11.48 0.83 -17.51
N SER A 183 -11.22 -0.46 -17.28
CA SER A 183 -10.56 -0.95 -16.06
C SER A 183 -9.07 -0.57 -15.99
N ILE A 184 -8.47 -0.23 -17.14
CA ILE A 184 -7.05 0.13 -17.28
C ILE A 184 -6.85 1.49 -17.97
N GLU A 185 -7.92 2.24 -18.24
CA GLU A 185 -7.91 3.47 -19.04
C GLU A 185 -6.98 4.54 -18.44
N SER A 186 -6.92 4.66 -17.12
CA SER A 186 -6.06 5.63 -16.42
C SER A 186 -4.57 5.44 -16.69
N TYR A 187 -4.16 4.28 -17.20
CA TYR A 187 -2.78 3.98 -17.56
C TYR A 187 -2.48 4.18 -19.05
N ARG A 188 -3.48 4.54 -19.86
CA ARG A 188 -3.30 4.83 -21.29
C ARG A 188 -2.59 6.18 -21.46
N LEU A 189 -1.56 6.19 -22.31
CA LEU A 189 -0.82 7.42 -22.63
C LEU A 189 -1.56 8.22 -23.70
N ASN A 190 -2.18 9.32 -23.30
CA ASN A 190 -2.87 10.24 -24.21
C ASN A 190 -1.88 11.00 -25.10
N GLY A 191 -2.15 11.05 -26.40
CA GLY A 191 -1.31 11.74 -27.39
C GLY A 191 -0.08 10.94 -27.86
N VAL A 192 0.13 9.72 -27.38
CA VAL A 192 1.20 8.84 -27.84
C VAL A 192 0.71 7.99 -29.01
N ILE A 193 1.40 8.10 -30.15
CA ILE A 193 1.01 7.42 -31.40
C ILE A 193 1.58 6.00 -31.53
N GLY A 194 2.66 5.70 -30.80
CA GLY A 194 3.36 4.41 -30.81
C GLY A 194 4.78 4.54 -30.23
N LEU A 195 5.45 3.41 -30.05
CA LEU A 195 6.85 3.35 -29.60
C LEU A 195 7.80 3.46 -30.79
N THR A 196 8.91 4.18 -30.62
CA THR A 196 9.96 4.25 -31.66
C THR A 196 10.61 2.90 -31.92
N ARG A 197 10.61 2.00 -30.92
CA ARG A 197 11.11 0.63 -31.03
C ARG A 197 10.09 -0.33 -30.42
N SER A 198 9.79 -1.40 -31.14
CA SER A 198 8.99 -2.50 -30.62
C SER A 198 9.70 -3.16 -29.44
N VAL A 199 8.97 -3.44 -28.36
CA VAL A 199 9.45 -4.16 -27.19
C VAL A 199 8.80 -5.54 -27.19
N SER A 200 9.58 -6.60 -27.37
CA SER A 200 9.07 -7.98 -27.32
C SER A 200 8.91 -8.48 -25.88
N ASP A 201 8.18 -9.57 -25.68
CA ASP A 201 8.06 -10.23 -24.37
C ASP A 201 9.43 -10.63 -23.78
N GLN A 202 10.38 -11.00 -24.66
CA GLN A 202 11.74 -11.32 -24.25
C GLN A 202 12.50 -10.06 -23.80
N ASP A 203 12.29 -8.92 -24.46
CA ASP A 203 12.84 -7.63 -24.03
C ASP A 203 12.26 -7.22 -22.67
N VAL A 204 10.94 -7.32 -22.49
CA VAL A 204 10.28 -7.07 -21.19
C VAL A 204 10.92 -7.94 -20.10
N LYS A 205 11.13 -9.23 -20.36
CA LYS A 205 11.79 -10.15 -19.40
C LYS A 205 13.22 -9.76 -19.07
N VAL A 206 13.99 -9.24 -20.03
CA VAL A 206 15.37 -8.77 -19.80
C VAL A 206 15.37 -7.44 -19.04
N LEU A 207 14.54 -6.50 -19.43
CA LEU A 207 14.45 -5.16 -18.87
C LEU A 207 13.93 -5.17 -17.43
N ARG A 208 12.90 -5.97 -17.14
CA ARG A 208 12.38 -6.14 -15.77
C ARG A 208 13.40 -6.70 -14.79
N ARG A 209 14.25 -7.64 -15.23
CA ARG A 209 15.36 -8.16 -14.39
C ARG A 209 16.41 -7.08 -14.05
N LYS A 210 16.39 -5.94 -14.73
CA LYS A 210 17.22 -4.77 -14.48
C LYS A 210 16.42 -3.60 -13.90
N ASN A 211 15.21 -3.85 -13.41
CA ASN A 211 14.29 -2.85 -12.85
C ASN A 211 13.94 -1.72 -13.83
N ILE A 212 13.93 -2.00 -15.14
CA ILE A 212 13.57 -1.02 -16.17
C ILE A 212 12.08 -1.16 -16.52
N ASN A 213 11.35 -0.05 -16.38
CA ASN A 213 9.95 0.04 -16.76
C ASN A 213 9.80 0.09 -18.28
N THR A 214 8.78 -0.59 -18.79
CA THR A 214 8.47 -0.68 -20.23
C THR A 214 7.02 -0.27 -20.48
N PHE A 215 6.80 0.37 -21.61
CA PHE A 215 5.46 0.64 -22.13
C PHE A 215 4.98 -0.54 -22.98
N VAL A 216 3.68 -0.76 -23.01
CA VAL A 216 3.06 -1.81 -23.83
C VAL A 216 2.24 -1.15 -24.93
N GLU A 217 2.66 -1.33 -26.17
CA GLU A 217 1.92 -0.90 -27.35
C GLU A 217 1.05 -2.05 -27.86
N ILE A 218 -0.27 -1.86 -27.82
CA ILE A 218 -1.26 -2.86 -28.26
C ILE A 218 -1.63 -2.67 -29.74
N GLY A 219 -1.56 -1.43 -30.21
CA GLY A 219 -1.87 -1.06 -31.58
C GLY A 219 -1.69 0.44 -31.79
N PRO A 220 -2.02 0.94 -32.99
CA PRO A 220 -1.87 2.36 -33.32
C PRO A 220 -2.57 3.26 -32.29
N ASN A 221 -1.83 4.21 -31.70
CA ASN A 221 -2.32 5.13 -30.67
C ASN A 221 -2.83 4.47 -29.37
N ILE A 222 -2.47 3.21 -29.11
CA ILE A 222 -2.84 2.48 -27.90
C ILE A 222 -1.57 2.02 -27.21
N VAL A 223 -1.05 2.88 -26.33
CA VAL A 223 0.14 2.63 -25.52
C VAL A 223 -0.21 2.77 -24.04
N TYR A 224 0.16 1.78 -23.24
CA TYR A 224 -0.06 1.75 -21.80
C TYR A 224 1.25 1.92 -21.03
N ALA A 225 1.22 2.76 -19.99
CA ALA A 225 2.17 2.75 -18.88
C ALA A 225 2.08 1.41 -18.11
N PRO A 226 3.09 1.08 -17.28
CA PRO A 226 2.99 -0.05 -16.36
C PRO A 226 1.75 0.07 -15.47
N ILE A 227 0.74 -0.77 -15.73
CA ILE A 227 -0.56 -0.75 -15.04
C ILE A 227 -0.41 -1.01 -13.53
N GLY A 228 0.63 -1.74 -13.11
CA GLY A 228 0.95 -1.97 -11.70
C GLY A 228 1.74 -0.83 -11.02
N GLY A 229 2.13 0.20 -11.78
CA GLY A 229 3.00 1.30 -11.36
C GLY A 229 4.48 1.12 -11.71
N GLY A 230 4.92 -0.12 -11.96
CA GLY A 230 6.32 -0.45 -12.24
C GLY A 230 7.16 -0.60 -10.98
N ALA A 231 8.48 -0.57 -11.19
CA ALA A 231 9.48 -0.65 -10.13
C ALA A 231 10.43 0.57 -10.16
N ALA A 232 10.92 0.96 -9.00
CA ALA A 232 12.04 1.88 -8.85
C ALA A 232 13.36 1.20 -9.25
N SER A 233 14.44 1.95 -9.42
CA SER A 233 15.76 1.37 -9.77
C SER A 233 16.29 0.38 -8.73
N SER A 234 15.87 0.52 -7.46
CA SER A 234 16.14 -0.45 -6.40
C SER A 234 15.45 -1.80 -6.59
N GLY A 235 14.38 -1.86 -7.40
CA GLY A 235 13.53 -3.03 -7.61
C GLY A 235 12.21 -3.00 -6.83
N ILE A 236 12.13 -2.15 -5.81
CA ILE A 236 10.92 -1.96 -5.01
C ILE A 236 9.82 -1.39 -5.91
N SER A 237 8.58 -1.83 -5.72
CA SER A 237 7.44 -1.27 -6.44
C SER A 237 7.35 0.26 -6.26
N VAL A 238 7.12 1.00 -7.35
CA VAL A 238 6.92 2.47 -7.28
C VAL A 238 5.74 2.82 -6.37
N ASP A 239 4.71 1.99 -6.36
CA ASP A 239 3.54 2.15 -5.50
C ASP A 239 3.91 2.01 -4.01
N VAL A 240 4.76 1.04 -3.66
CA VAL A 240 5.26 0.84 -2.30
C VAL A 240 6.09 2.04 -1.84
N VAL A 241 7.01 2.54 -2.67
CA VAL A 241 7.82 3.73 -2.36
C VAL A 241 6.92 4.94 -2.12
N ARG A 242 5.97 5.19 -3.04
CA ARG A 242 5.04 6.32 -2.91
C ARG A 242 4.17 6.25 -1.66
N GLN A 243 3.72 5.06 -1.28
CA GLN A 243 2.95 4.87 -0.06
C GLN A 243 3.82 5.08 1.19
N ALA A 244 5.07 4.62 1.19
CA ALA A 244 6.01 4.85 2.29
C ALA A 244 6.26 6.35 2.50
N ASP A 245 6.56 7.09 1.43
CA ASP A 245 6.76 8.54 1.47
C ASP A 245 5.49 9.25 1.98
N TYR A 246 4.32 8.89 1.44
CA TYR A 246 3.05 9.49 1.86
C TYR A 246 2.74 9.24 3.35
N ILE A 247 2.91 8.02 3.84
CA ILE A 247 2.66 7.68 5.24
C ILE A 247 3.62 8.47 6.14
N LYS A 248 4.90 8.53 5.78
CA LYS A 248 5.89 9.29 6.53
C LYS A 248 5.53 10.77 6.60
N ASP A 249 5.19 11.39 5.48
CA ASP A 249 4.77 12.80 5.43
C ASP A 249 3.51 13.06 6.27
N GLN A 250 2.55 12.13 6.27
CA GLN A 250 1.35 12.23 7.11
C GLN A 250 1.68 12.14 8.60
N LEU A 251 2.54 11.19 9.00
CA LEU A 251 2.95 11.03 10.40
C LEU A 251 3.74 12.25 10.89
N GLU A 252 4.68 12.77 10.10
CA GLU A 252 5.43 13.99 10.42
C GLU A 252 4.50 15.22 10.53
N SER A 253 3.47 15.31 9.68
CA SER A 253 2.45 16.36 9.77
C SER A 253 1.63 16.26 11.07
N MET A 254 1.28 15.05 11.49
CA MET A 254 0.58 14.80 12.76
C MET A 254 1.47 15.15 13.98
N GLU A 255 2.76 14.81 13.93
CA GLU A 255 3.73 15.19 14.96
C GLU A 255 3.81 16.72 15.09
N GLN A 256 3.94 17.42 13.97
CA GLN A 256 4.00 18.87 13.94
C GLN A 256 2.71 19.49 14.52
N ALA A 257 1.54 18.94 14.19
CA ALA A 257 0.28 19.40 14.75
C ALA A 257 0.24 19.28 16.29
N VAL A 258 0.79 18.20 16.87
CA VAL A 258 0.89 18.04 18.33
C VAL A 258 1.83 19.08 18.94
N VAL A 259 2.99 19.28 18.34
CA VAL A 259 3.99 20.25 18.83
C VAL A 259 3.44 21.68 18.79
N GLU A 260 2.84 22.08 17.67
CA GLU A 260 2.30 23.44 17.49
C GLU A 260 1.11 23.73 18.42
N ASN A 261 0.34 22.70 18.79
CA ASN A 261 -0.85 22.85 19.63
C ASN A 261 -0.62 22.43 21.09
N ILE A 262 0.62 22.22 21.53
CA ILE A 262 0.89 21.63 22.86
C ILE A 262 0.28 22.43 24.02
N GLU A 263 0.32 23.75 23.96
CA GLU A 263 -0.27 24.60 25.00
C GLU A 263 -1.80 24.46 25.05
N GLN A 264 -2.46 24.39 23.89
CA GLN A 264 -3.90 24.16 23.82
C GLN A 264 -4.29 22.76 24.30
N ILE A 265 -3.47 21.76 24.00
CA ILE A 265 -3.64 20.39 24.50
C ILE A 265 -3.52 20.40 26.04
N ALA A 266 -2.53 21.11 26.58
CA ALA A 266 -2.35 21.23 28.01
C ALA A 266 -3.50 21.97 28.70
N ASP A 267 -4.04 23.03 28.10
CA ASP A 267 -5.23 23.73 28.60
C ASP A 267 -6.44 22.80 28.68
N LYS A 268 -6.73 22.07 27.59
CA LYS A 268 -7.81 21.08 27.55
C LYS A 268 -7.60 19.93 28.55
N ALA A 269 -6.35 19.55 28.81
CA ALA A 269 -6.02 18.58 29.84
C ALA A 269 -6.33 19.14 31.24
N ARG A 270 -5.95 20.40 31.52
CA ARG A 270 -6.22 21.08 32.79
C ARG A 270 -7.70 21.22 33.10
N GLU A 271 -8.53 21.51 32.09
CA GLU A 271 -10.00 21.53 32.21
C GLU A 271 -10.57 20.19 32.68
N LYS A 272 -9.87 19.08 32.38
CA LYS A 272 -10.22 17.72 32.81
C LYS A 272 -9.52 17.31 34.12
N GLY A 273 -8.83 18.24 34.79
CA GLY A 273 -8.08 17.96 36.02
C GLY A 273 -6.75 17.21 35.78
N ILE A 274 -6.26 17.17 34.54
CA ILE A 274 -5.02 16.49 34.16
C ILE A 274 -3.92 17.54 33.94
N MET A 275 -2.80 17.37 34.64
CA MET A 275 -1.60 18.20 34.43
C MET A 275 -0.63 17.44 33.54
N LEU A 276 -0.33 17.99 32.35
CA LEU A 276 0.75 17.47 31.52
C LEU A 276 2.10 17.74 32.19
N PRO A 277 3.08 16.84 32.05
CA PRO A 277 4.45 17.08 32.50
C PRO A 277 5.10 18.23 31.71
N ASP A 278 6.22 18.76 32.22
CA ASP A 278 6.96 19.84 31.56
C ASP A 278 7.51 19.43 30.20
N LYS A 279 7.85 18.15 30.07
CA LYS A 279 8.26 17.49 28.82
C LYS A 279 7.33 16.32 28.50
N PRO A 280 6.14 16.56 27.92
CA PRO A 280 5.21 15.50 27.60
C PRO A 280 5.71 14.64 26.44
N ARG A 281 5.48 13.34 26.57
CA ARG A 281 5.81 12.35 25.53
C ARG A 281 4.52 11.78 24.96
N PHE A 282 4.34 11.89 23.66
CA PHE A 282 3.17 11.34 22.95
C PHE A 282 3.56 10.14 22.09
N GLU A 283 2.74 9.10 22.14
CA GLU A 283 2.83 7.95 21.24
C GLU A 283 1.64 7.91 20.28
N LEU A 284 1.87 7.46 19.05
CA LEU A 284 0.80 7.14 18.11
C LEU A 284 0.03 5.90 18.59
N LYS A 285 -1.30 5.98 18.62
CA LYS A 285 -2.19 4.83 18.76
C LYS A 285 -3.29 4.89 17.70
N GLU A 286 -3.55 3.75 17.06
CA GLU A 286 -4.67 3.59 16.13
C GLU A 286 -5.80 2.81 16.81
N GLN A 287 -7.01 3.35 16.77
CA GLN A 287 -8.20 2.70 17.32
C GLN A 287 -9.41 2.99 16.42
N ASP A 288 -10.11 1.92 16.00
CA ASP A 288 -11.32 2.00 15.16
C ASP A 288 -11.14 2.84 13.88
N GLY A 289 -9.95 2.73 13.25
CA GLY A 289 -9.60 3.48 12.04
C GLY A 289 -9.31 4.97 12.27
N ARG A 290 -9.07 5.38 13.52
CA ARG A 290 -8.68 6.75 13.89
C ARG A 290 -7.33 6.74 14.60
N SER A 291 -6.55 7.77 14.35
CA SER A 291 -5.23 7.97 14.97
C SER A 291 -5.35 8.95 16.14
N TYR A 292 -4.64 8.64 17.22
CA TYR A 292 -4.58 9.45 18.42
C TYR A 292 -3.13 9.62 18.86
N ALA A 293 -2.78 10.83 19.30
CA ALA A 293 -1.60 11.07 20.11
C ALA A 293 -1.94 10.83 21.58
N VAL A 294 -1.34 9.82 22.19
CA VAL A 294 -1.61 9.46 23.59
C VAL A 294 -0.39 9.82 24.44
N GLU A 295 -0.57 10.70 25.42
CA GLU A 295 0.52 11.05 26.32
C GLU A 295 0.84 9.88 27.27
N VAL A 296 2.11 9.52 27.37
CA VAL A 296 2.57 8.27 27.99
C VAL A 296 2.24 8.17 29.49
N HIS A 297 2.27 9.28 30.24
CA HIS A 297 2.09 9.24 31.69
C HIS A 297 0.63 9.40 32.12
N THR A 298 -0.05 10.40 31.57
CA THR A 298 -1.41 10.80 31.89
C THR A 298 -2.46 10.02 31.11
N LYS A 299 -2.06 9.35 30.02
CA LYS A 299 -2.93 8.59 29.11
C LYS A 299 -4.01 9.44 28.44
N ILE A 300 -3.85 10.77 28.43
CA ILE A 300 -4.75 11.63 27.66
C ILE A 300 -4.54 11.39 26.17
N GLY A 301 -5.63 11.06 25.47
CA GLY A 301 -5.65 10.91 24.03
C GLY A 301 -6.10 12.19 23.35
N VAL A 302 -5.36 12.61 22.32
CA VAL A 302 -5.68 13.73 21.43
C VAL A 302 -5.94 13.16 20.04
N PRO A 303 -7.15 13.35 19.47
CA PRO A 303 -7.40 12.95 18.08
C PRO A 303 -6.47 13.71 17.12
N LEU A 304 -5.91 13.00 16.14
CA LEU A 304 -5.06 13.52 15.07
C LEU A 304 -5.85 13.79 13.79
#